data_AF-A0A150I2T3-F1
#
_entry.id   AF-A0A150I2T3-F1
#
_cell.length_a   1.000
_cell.length_b   1.000
_cell.length_c   1.000
_cell.angle_alpha   90.00
_cell.angle_beta   90.00
_cell.angle_gamma   90.00
#
_symmetry.space_group_name_H-M   'P 1'
#
loop_
_entity.id
_entity.type
_entity.pdbx_description
1 polymer ?
#
loop_
_entity_poly.entity_id
_entity_poly.type
_entity_poly.pdbx_seq_one_letter_code
_entity_poly.pdbx_strand_id
1 'polypeptide(L)'
;MSTYVIREKYFGYNDEVFYVSGNRINKVFQDKEQAEVAYKQLEINGARDFALYEVESLFDADEALLKQLDDFVFLRCGEHIYQEGEVSRDTLPESLSDEDTFEFIQLADMHKFQLVQFEHEAKFYALWSVKKQQWVEEHDEFFAGLAYADQPDQLKTNVRTIFADYDYEDIQLKGSLEDLSEQPVLLQALIKNSKALKYNNKSQTLTILQGWEEEGLYAVNPLLKQPLFEIKEISLEEIQTIENELAKQYSYDEDDWGEEEDEDFDAEALVEELIQELAEELDLSDEQRAELFDEMNKES
;
A
#
# COMPACT_ATOMS: atom_id res chain seq x y z
N MET A 1 -12.20 -13.90 14.23
CA MET A 1 -12.51 -12.48 14.45
C MET A 1 -12.27 -11.80 13.12
N SER A 2 -13.15 -10.89 12.69
CA SER A 2 -12.94 -10.19 11.43
C SER A 2 -11.84 -9.15 11.62
N THR A 3 -10.91 -9.06 10.67
CA THR A 3 -9.87 -8.04 10.67
C THR A 3 -10.14 -7.05 9.56
N TYR A 4 -10.11 -5.76 9.86
CA TYR A 4 -10.25 -4.68 8.89
C TYR A 4 -8.88 -4.05 8.69
N VAL A 5 -8.42 -3.97 7.44
CA VAL A 5 -7.10 -3.46 7.08
C VAL A 5 -7.28 -2.27 6.17
N ILE A 6 -6.75 -1.12 6.58
CA ILE A 6 -6.59 0.04 5.70
C ILE A 6 -5.25 -0.12 4.99
N ARG A 7 -5.32 -0.16 3.67
CA ARG A 7 -4.15 -0.15 2.79
C ARG A 7 -4.00 1.25 2.19
N GLU A 8 -2.78 1.75 2.17
CA GLU A 8 -2.43 2.99 1.48
C GLU A 8 -1.83 2.65 0.13
N LYS A 9 -2.37 3.25 -0.93
CA LYS A 9 -1.76 3.18 -2.25
C LYS A 9 -0.50 4.03 -2.26
N TYR A 10 0.55 3.49 -2.82
CA TYR A 10 1.69 4.30 -3.22
C TYR A 10 1.66 4.49 -4.73
N PHE A 11 2.15 5.65 -5.15
CA PHE A 11 2.06 6.09 -6.53
C PHE A 11 3.45 6.08 -7.16
N GLY A 12 3.53 5.62 -8.40
CA GLY A 12 4.62 5.97 -9.30
C GLY A 12 4.23 7.22 -10.08
N TYR A 13 5.22 7.96 -10.59
CA TYR A 13 4.98 9.08 -11.50
C TYR A 13 5.44 8.67 -12.90
N ASN A 14 4.58 8.84 -13.90
CA ASN A 14 5.02 8.88 -15.29
C ASN A 14 5.16 10.37 -15.70
N ASP A 15 5.66 10.67 -16.90
CA ASP A 15 5.88 12.07 -17.32
C ASP A 15 4.62 12.95 -17.41
N GLU A 16 3.44 12.41 -17.10
CA GLU A 16 2.13 13.07 -17.17
C GLU A 16 1.33 13.03 -15.84
N VAL A 17 1.29 11.91 -15.12
CA VAL A 17 0.42 11.68 -13.94
C VAL A 17 1.00 10.70 -12.92
N PHE A 18 0.45 10.72 -11.70
CA PHE A 18 0.64 9.66 -10.71
C PHE A 18 -0.27 8.46 -10.98
N TYR A 19 0.31 7.26 -11.05
CA TYR A 19 -0.41 6.00 -11.20
C TYR A 19 -0.20 5.10 -9.97
N VAL A 20 -1.18 4.26 -9.64
CA VAL A 20 -1.07 3.32 -8.51
C VAL A 20 -0.03 2.25 -8.82
N SER A 21 1.07 2.22 -8.07
CA SER A 21 2.15 1.25 -8.23
C SER A 21 2.03 0.07 -7.26
N GLY A 22 1.27 0.23 -6.16
CA GLY A 22 0.90 -0.86 -5.25
C GLY A 22 0.28 -0.35 -3.96
N ASN A 23 0.34 -1.16 -2.89
CA ASN A 23 -0.23 -0.83 -1.59
C ASN A 23 0.66 -1.24 -0.41
N ARG A 24 0.59 -0.49 0.69
CA ARG A 24 1.15 -0.84 2.01
C ARG A 24 0.07 -0.91 3.08
N ILE A 25 0.26 -1.70 4.13
CA ILE A 25 -0.66 -1.72 5.27
C ILE A 25 -0.44 -0.46 6.09
N ASN A 26 -1.47 0.38 6.19
CA ASN A 26 -1.44 1.62 6.96
C ASN A 26 -1.95 1.37 8.39
N LYS A 27 -3.16 0.83 8.55
CA LYS A 27 -3.77 0.55 9.87
C LYS A 27 -4.56 -0.76 9.88
N VAL A 28 -4.71 -1.36 11.06
CA VAL A 28 -5.44 -2.60 11.28
C VAL A 28 -6.41 -2.44 12.45
N PHE A 29 -7.65 -2.86 12.27
CA PHE A 29 -8.73 -2.76 13.25
C PHE A 29 -9.45 -4.09 13.43
N GLN A 30 -10.03 -4.29 14.62
CA GLN A 30 -10.96 -5.40 14.90
C GLN A 30 -12.42 -4.92 14.94
N ASP A 31 -12.63 -3.62 15.12
CA ASP A 31 -13.94 -2.99 15.07
C ASP A 31 -14.18 -2.34 13.69
N LYS A 32 -15.40 -2.51 13.19
CA LYS A 32 -15.77 -2.04 11.86
C LYS A 32 -15.95 -0.52 11.82
N GLU A 33 -16.65 0.03 12.81
CA GLU A 33 -17.01 1.46 12.83
C GLU A 33 -15.75 2.31 12.99
N GLN A 34 -14.83 1.88 13.86
CA GLN A 34 -13.52 2.51 13.99
C GLN A 34 -12.72 2.49 12.68
N ALA A 35 -12.75 1.36 11.96
CA ALA A 35 -12.06 1.25 10.67
C ALA A 35 -12.66 2.16 9.60
N GLU A 36 -13.99 2.28 9.54
CA GLU A 36 -14.71 3.15 8.59
C GLU A 36 -14.45 4.63 8.89
N VAL A 37 -14.46 5.04 10.16
CA VAL A 37 -14.14 6.41 10.57
C VAL A 37 -12.69 6.76 10.23
N ALA A 38 -11.74 5.90 10.59
CA ALA A 38 -10.33 6.11 10.27
C ALA A 38 -10.05 6.15 8.77
N TYR A 39 -10.69 5.25 8.00
CA TYR A 39 -10.59 5.23 6.54
C TYR A 39 -11.10 6.53 5.91
N LYS A 40 -12.29 6.99 6.32
CA LYS A 40 -12.86 8.25 5.82
C LYS A 40 -11.93 9.42 6.08
N GLN A 41 -11.38 9.54 7.29
CA GLN A 41 -10.48 10.63 7.64
C GLN A 41 -9.18 10.61 6.81
N LEU A 42 -8.60 9.41 6.63
CA LEU A 42 -7.39 9.25 5.82
C LEU A 42 -7.60 9.66 4.37
N GLU A 43 -8.72 9.25 3.75
CA GLU A 43 -9.07 9.66 2.38
C GLU A 43 -9.23 11.18 2.26
N ILE A 44 -9.94 11.81 3.20
CA ILE A 44 -10.13 13.27 3.20
C ILE A 44 -8.79 14.00 3.29
N ASN A 45 -7.94 13.61 4.24
CA ASN A 45 -6.62 14.22 4.42
C ASN A 45 -5.75 14.01 3.17
N GLY A 46 -5.74 12.80 2.62
CA GLY A 46 -4.99 12.47 1.42
C GLY A 46 -5.42 13.24 0.18
N ALA A 47 -6.73 13.49 0.01
CA ALA A 47 -7.27 14.22 -1.12
C ALA A 47 -6.96 15.73 -1.09
N ARG A 48 -6.79 16.31 0.10
CA ARG A 48 -6.47 17.74 0.27
C ARG A 48 -4.99 18.06 0.08
N ASP A 49 -4.13 17.04 0.13
CA ASP A 49 -2.68 17.15 -0.01
C ASP A 49 -2.17 16.88 -1.44
N PHE A 50 -3.09 16.67 -2.40
CA PHE A 50 -2.74 16.25 -3.75
C PHE A 50 -3.22 17.25 -4.81
N ALA A 51 -2.32 17.63 -5.72
CA ALA A 51 -2.66 18.54 -6.81
C ALA A 51 -3.60 17.84 -7.81
N LEU A 52 -4.74 18.46 -8.10
CA LEU A 52 -5.81 17.82 -8.88
C LEU A 52 -5.39 17.43 -10.29
N TYR A 53 -4.53 18.24 -10.93
CA TYR A 53 -4.06 17.98 -12.29
C TYR A 53 -3.13 16.76 -12.42
N GLU A 54 -2.57 16.26 -11.30
CA GLU A 54 -1.65 15.11 -11.29
C GLU A 54 -2.37 13.79 -10.98
N VAL A 55 -3.69 13.85 -10.75
CA VAL A 55 -4.55 12.70 -10.47
C VAL A 55 -4.97 12.06 -11.79
N GLU A 56 -4.56 10.80 -12.03
CA GLU A 56 -4.88 10.04 -13.24
C GLU A 56 -6.39 10.06 -13.59
N SER A 57 -7.26 9.84 -12.60
CA SER A 57 -8.71 9.81 -12.82
C SER A 57 -9.31 11.15 -13.27
N LEU A 58 -8.65 12.27 -12.97
CA LEU A 58 -9.04 13.61 -13.42
C LEU A 58 -8.35 13.98 -14.74
N PHE A 59 -7.11 13.56 -14.94
CA PHE A 59 -6.38 13.79 -16.18
C PHE A 59 -7.01 13.07 -17.37
N ASP A 60 -7.43 11.81 -17.17
CA ASP A 60 -8.07 10.97 -18.20
C ASP A 60 -9.59 11.20 -18.31
N ALA A 61 -10.17 12.03 -17.44
CA ALA A 61 -11.59 12.32 -17.44
C ALA A 61 -12.01 13.08 -18.71
N ASP A 62 -13.20 12.75 -19.22
CA ASP A 62 -13.80 13.56 -20.28
C ASP A 62 -14.34 14.90 -19.74
N GLU A 63 -14.56 15.86 -20.65
CA GLU A 63 -15.07 17.18 -20.30
C GLU A 63 -16.45 17.13 -19.60
N ALA A 64 -17.24 16.07 -19.80
CA ALA A 64 -18.54 15.94 -19.16
C ALA A 64 -18.40 15.59 -17.68
N LEU A 65 -17.51 14.64 -17.34
CA LEU A 65 -17.19 14.30 -15.97
C LEU A 65 -16.52 15.48 -15.25
N LEU A 66 -15.55 16.14 -15.88
CA LEU A 66 -14.87 17.31 -15.28
C LEU A 66 -15.84 18.44 -14.94
N LYS A 67 -16.81 18.73 -15.82
CA LYS A 67 -17.87 19.72 -15.52
C LYS A 67 -18.80 19.27 -14.41
N GLN A 68 -19.15 17.98 -14.35
CA GLN A 68 -19.97 17.46 -13.27
C GLN A 68 -19.28 17.60 -11.91
N LEU A 69 -17.97 17.32 -11.86
CA LEU A 69 -17.15 17.46 -10.65
C LEU A 69 -16.98 18.93 -10.25
N ASP A 70 -16.78 19.82 -11.23
CA ASP A 70 -16.73 21.26 -10.98
C ASP A 70 -18.05 21.84 -10.47
N ASP A 71 -19.17 21.50 -11.11
CA ASP A 71 -20.50 21.91 -10.66
C ASP A 71 -20.78 21.43 -9.22
N PHE A 72 -20.32 20.22 -8.87
CA PHE A 72 -20.44 19.69 -7.52
C PHE A 72 -19.71 20.57 -6.50
N VAL A 73 -18.44 20.90 -6.75
CA VAL A 73 -17.63 21.74 -5.86
C VAL A 73 -18.19 23.15 -5.80
N PHE A 74 -18.50 23.76 -6.95
CA PHE A 74 -19.01 25.12 -7.03
C PHE A 74 -20.34 25.30 -6.29
N LEU A 75 -21.25 24.31 -6.36
CA LEU A 75 -22.52 24.37 -5.64
C LEU A 75 -22.36 24.28 -4.11
N ARG A 76 -21.29 23.65 -3.61
CA ARG A 76 -21.05 23.44 -2.18
C ARG A 76 -20.22 24.56 -1.56
N CYS A 77 -19.21 25.07 -2.25
CA CYS A 77 -18.31 26.10 -1.70
C CYS A 77 -18.10 27.35 -2.57
N GLY A 78 -18.63 27.38 -3.80
CA GLY A 78 -18.53 28.55 -4.69
C GLY A 78 -17.19 28.68 -5.41
N GLU A 79 -16.31 27.69 -5.28
CA GLU A 79 -15.01 27.64 -5.95
C GLU A 79 -15.04 26.66 -7.12
N HIS A 80 -14.19 26.90 -8.10
CA HIS A 80 -14.09 26.07 -9.30
C HIS A 80 -12.80 25.26 -9.29
N ILE A 81 -12.89 24.03 -9.77
CA ILE A 81 -11.76 23.11 -9.96
C ILE A 81 -11.51 22.80 -11.44
N TYR A 82 -12.39 23.26 -12.35
CA TYR A 82 -12.23 23.13 -13.79
C TYR A 82 -12.71 24.38 -14.52
N GLN A 83 -11.80 25.07 -15.21
CA GLN A 83 -12.11 26.28 -15.98
C GLN A 83 -11.33 26.34 -17.29
N GLU A 84 -11.92 26.94 -18.31
CA GLU A 84 -11.28 27.18 -19.62
C GLU A 84 -10.70 25.92 -20.30
N GLY A 85 -11.19 24.74 -19.94
CA GLY A 85 -10.73 23.47 -20.48
C GLY A 85 -9.64 22.78 -19.66
N GLU A 86 -9.26 23.34 -18.50
CA GLU A 86 -8.15 22.86 -17.67
C GLU A 86 -8.61 22.58 -16.24
N VAL A 87 -8.09 21.50 -15.65
CA VAL A 87 -8.24 21.19 -14.22
C VAL A 87 -7.33 22.12 -13.41
N SER A 88 -7.78 22.52 -12.23
CA SER A 88 -7.00 23.35 -11.31
C SER A 88 -5.62 22.75 -11.05
N ARG A 89 -4.62 23.62 -10.97
CA ARG A 89 -3.26 23.24 -10.57
C ARG A 89 -3.09 23.09 -9.06
N ASP A 90 -4.10 23.52 -8.31
CA ASP A 90 -4.13 23.47 -6.84
C ASP A 90 -4.78 22.16 -6.35
N THR A 91 -4.89 22.02 -5.03
CA THR A 91 -5.60 20.92 -4.37
C THR A 91 -7.10 21.22 -4.25
N LEU A 92 -7.87 20.34 -3.61
CA LEU A 92 -9.28 20.62 -3.32
C LEU A 92 -9.43 21.88 -2.43
N PRO A 93 -10.45 22.73 -2.68
CA PRO A 93 -10.66 23.93 -1.87
C PRO A 93 -10.85 23.61 -0.38
N GLU A 94 -10.12 24.31 0.49
CA GLU A 94 -10.24 24.17 1.96
C GLU A 94 -11.65 24.47 2.48
N SER A 95 -12.42 25.25 1.72
CA SER A 95 -13.81 25.59 2.02
C SER A 95 -14.81 24.45 1.79
N LEU A 96 -14.40 23.37 1.12
CA LEU A 96 -15.21 22.18 0.91
C LEU A 96 -15.21 21.33 2.18
N SER A 97 -16.41 21.02 2.71
CA SER A 97 -16.54 20.25 3.96
C SER A 97 -15.95 18.84 3.85
N ASP A 98 -15.67 18.20 4.97
CA ASP A 98 -15.15 16.82 5.03
C ASP A 98 -16.08 15.81 4.36
N GLU A 99 -17.38 15.95 4.57
CA GLU A 99 -18.44 15.15 3.96
C GLU A 99 -18.48 15.33 2.44
N ASP A 100 -18.39 16.57 1.98
CA ASP A 100 -18.40 16.89 0.55
C ASP A 100 -17.10 16.45 -0.12
N THR A 101 -15.97 16.56 0.59
CA THR A 101 -14.65 16.09 0.15
C THR A 101 -14.69 14.58 -0.03
N PHE A 102 -15.23 13.85 0.95
CA PHE A 102 -15.36 12.40 0.82
C PHE A 102 -16.32 12.00 -0.31
N GLU A 103 -17.45 12.69 -0.48
CA GLU A 103 -18.36 12.47 -1.62
C GLU A 103 -17.67 12.75 -2.97
N PHE A 104 -16.87 13.83 -3.05
CA PHE A 104 -16.06 14.15 -4.22
C PHE A 104 -15.08 13.02 -4.57
N ILE A 105 -14.37 12.48 -3.57
CA ILE A 105 -13.43 11.36 -3.76
C ILE A 105 -14.13 10.16 -4.42
N GLN A 106 -15.34 9.80 -3.97
CA GLN A 106 -16.11 8.70 -4.56
C GLN A 106 -16.54 9.01 -6.00
N LEU A 107 -16.93 10.25 -6.30
CA LEU A 107 -17.38 10.68 -7.63
C LEU A 107 -16.21 10.74 -8.63
N ALA A 108 -15.04 11.17 -8.16
CA ALA A 108 -13.83 11.34 -8.94
C ALA A 108 -12.96 10.07 -9.02
N ASP A 109 -13.34 9.00 -8.31
CA ASP A 109 -12.55 7.77 -8.16
C ASP A 109 -11.11 8.04 -7.66
N MET A 110 -10.95 9.05 -6.79
CA MET A 110 -9.66 9.56 -6.32
C MET A 110 -9.23 8.93 -5.00
N HIS A 111 -9.22 7.59 -4.95
CA HIS A 111 -8.92 6.86 -3.72
C HIS A 111 -7.42 6.75 -3.49
N LYS A 112 -6.92 7.30 -2.38
CA LYS A 112 -5.55 7.05 -1.88
C LYS A 112 -5.50 5.82 -0.96
N PHE A 113 -6.59 5.52 -0.27
CA PHE A 113 -6.66 4.39 0.65
C PHE A 113 -7.66 3.33 0.19
N GLN A 114 -7.59 2.16 0.81
CA GLN A 114 -8.54 1.07 0.62
C GLN A 114 -8.84 0.41 1.96
N LEU A 115 -10.12 0.27 2.31
CA LEU A 115 -10.56 -0.52 3.45
C LEU A 115 -10.90 -1.95 3.01
N VAL A 116 -10.18 -2.95 3.53
CA VAL A 116 -10.38 -4.37 3.21
C VAL A 116 -10.82 -5.13 4.46
N GLN A 117 -11.89 -5.91 4.35
CA GLN A 117 -12.35 -6.81 5.40
C GLN A 117 -11.89 -8.25 5.15
N PHE A 118 -11.33 -8.86 6.19
CA PHE A 118 -11.04 -10.30 6.25
C PHE A 118 -12.02 -10.98 7.20
N GLU A 119 -12.85 -11.91 6.68
CA GLU A 119 -13.82 -12.66 7.49
C GLU A 119 -13.16 -13.66 8.47
N HIS A 120 -11.90 -13.98 8.21
CA HIS A 120 -11.07 -14.90 8.99
C HIS A 120 -9.74 -14.24 9.34
N GLU A 121 -8.87 -14.95 10.06
CA GLU A 121 -7.50 -14.49 10.29
C GLU A 121 -6.86 -14.11 8.95
N ALA A 122 -6.47 -12.84 8.83
CA ALA A 122 -5.92 -12.31 7.60
C ALA A 122 -4.60 -13.01 7.31
N LYS A 123 -4.51 -13.67 6.15
CA LYS A 123 -3.32 -14.39 5.72
C LYS A 123 -2.62 -13.60 4.64
N PHE A 124 -1.33 -13.43 4.82
CA PHE A 124 -0.47 -12.78 3.85
C PHE A 124 0.71 -13.68 3.51
N TYR A 125 1.23 -13.46 2.33
CA TYR A 125 2.36 -14.16 1.78
C TYR A 125 3.37 -13.13 1.31
N ALA A 126 4.65 -13.35 1.60
CA ALA A 126 5.73 -12.51 1.13
C ALA A 126 6.77 -13.34 0.38
N LEU A 127 7.49 -12.66 -0.51
CA LEU A 127 8.57 -13.24 -1.26
C LEU A 127 9.85 -13.27 -0.42
N TRP A 128 10.47 -14.45 -0.33
CA TRP A 128 11.72 -14.69 0.41
C TRP A 128 12.86 -15.00 -0.56
N SER A 129 13.94 -14.22 -0.49
CA SER A 129 15.15 -14.50 -1.26
C SER A 129 15.92 -15.65 -0.63
N VAL A 130 16.08 -16.76 -1.36
CA VAL A 130 16.92 -17.88 -0.89
C VAL A 130 18.40 -17.51 -0.96
N LYS A 131 18.80 -16.64 -1.88
CA LYS A 131 20.21 -16.22 -2.02
C LYS A 131 20.65 -15.30 -0.89
N LYS A 132 19.84 -14.30 -0.54
CA LYS A 132 20.15 -13.33 0.52
C LYS A 132 19.68 -13.76 1.91
N GLN A 133 18.74 -14.71 1.99
CA GLN A 133 18.11 -15.12 3.25
C GLN A 133 17.40 -13.95 3.96
N GLN A 134 16.61 -13.20 3.21
CA GLN A 134 15.82 -12.08 3.69
C GLN A 134 14.52 -11.96 2.88
N TRP A 135 13.58 -11.19 3.42
CA TRP A 135 12.40 -10.76 2.69
C TRP A 135 12.78 -9.88 1.50
N VAL A 136 12.04 -10.02 0.41
CA VAL A 136 12.33 -9.27 -0.81
C VAL A 136 11.67 -7.91 -0.74
N GLU A 137 12.50 -6.89 -0.89
CA GLU A 137 12.11 -5.49 -0.96
C GLU A 137 11.98 -5.08 -2.44
N GLU A 138 10.99 -4.25 -2.72
CA GLU A 138 10.83 -3.56 -3.99
C GLU A 138 11.30 -2.12 -3.81
N HIS A 139 12.10 -1.65 -4.76
CA HIS A 139 12.57 -0.26 -4.79
C HIS A 139 12.18 0.36 -6.13
N ASP A 140 11.66 1.58 -6.06
CA ASP A 140 11.39 2.47 -7.19
C ASP A 140 11.89 3.88 -6.84
N GLU A 141 11.88 4.81 -7.80
CA GLU A 141 12.51 6.15 -7.68
C GLU A 141 12.11 6.93 -6.42
N PHE A 142 10.92 6.67 -5.87
CA PHE A 142 10.40 7.32 -4.66
C PHE A 142 9.75 6.34 -3.67
N PHE A 143 10.08 5.05 -3.76
CA PHE A 143 9.41 4.03 -2.97
C PHE A 143 10.36 2.90 -2.59
N ALA A 144 10.26 2.46 -1.34
CA ALA A 144 10.69 1.14 -0.92
C ALA A 144 9.53 0.46 -0.18
N GLY A 145 9.32 -0.83 -0.43
CA GLY A 145 8.28 -1.61 0.23
C GLY A 145 8.55 -3.10 0.16
N LEU A 146 7.79 -3.87 0.92
CA LEU A 146 7.90 -5.32 0.96
C LEU A 146 7.09 -5.94 -0.19
N ALA A 147 7.64 -6.96 -0.85
CA ALA A 147 6.90 -7.76 -1.83
C ALA A 147 5.98 -8.78 -1.13
N TYR A 148 4.76 -8.35 -0.77
CA TYR A 148 3.75 -9.20 -0.13
C TYR A 148 2.35 -9.06 -0.75
N ALA A 149 1.51 -10.06 -0.53
CA ALA A 149 0.15 -10.12 -1.05
C ALA A 149 -0.75 -10.99 -0.14
N ASP A 150 -2.07 -10.83 -0.26
CA ASP A 150 -3.03 -11.70 0.43
C ASP A 150 -3.24 -13.06 -0.26
N GLN A 151 -2.75 -13.22 -1.49
CA GLN A 151 -2.74 -14.49 -2.23
C GLN A 151 -1.37 -14.74 -2.90
N PRO A 152 -0.81 -15.96 -2.83
CA PRO A 152 0.51 -16.27 -3.41
C PRO A 152 0.64 -15.96 -4.91
N ASP A 153 -0.42 -16.18 -5.69
CA ASP A 153 -0.40 -15.99 -7.14
C ASP A 153 -0.25 -14.52 -7.55
N GLN A 154 -0.64 -13.58 -6.67
CA GLN A 154 -0.46 -12.14 -6.91
C GLN A 154 1.02 -11.75 -6.87
N LEU A 155 1.89 -12.52 -6.19
CA LEU A 155 3.34 -12.25 -6.13
C LEU A 155 4.09 -12.62 -7.40
N LYS A 156 3.42 -13.20 -8.41
CA LYS A 156 4.06 -13.63 -9.65
C LYS A 156 4.80 -12.49 -10.34
N THR A 157 4.24 -11.28 -10.30
CA THR A 157 4.86 -10.08 -10.90
C THR A 157 6.07 -9.61 -10.09
N ASN A 158 5.98 -9.70 -8.76
CA ASN A 158 7.06 -9.31 -7.85
C ASN A 158 8.29 -10.23 -8.00
N VAL A 159 8.16 -11.48 -8.46
CA VAL A 159 9.31 -12.40 -8.65
C VAL A 159 10.42 -11.83 -9.53
N ARG A 160 10.13 -10.85 -10.39
CA ARG A 160 11.16 -10.13 -11.17
C ARG A 160 12.23 -9.47 -10.28
N THR A 161 11.91 -9.07 -9.06
CA THR A 161 12.85 -8.39 -8.15
C THR A 161 13.94 -9.33 -7.66
N ILE A 162 13.75 -10.66 -7.75
CA ILE A 162 14.80 -11.66 -7.48
C ILE A 162 16.01 -11.47 -8.41
N PHE A 163 15.84 -10.93 -9.63
CA PHE A 163 16.98 -10.63 -10.50
C PHE A 163 17.91 -9.56 -9.89
N ALA A 164 17.44 -8.70 -8.99
CA ALA A 164 18.29 -7.75 -8.26
C ALA A 164 19.34 -8.45 -7.39
N ASP A 165 19.05 -9.67 -6.90
CA ASP A 165 20.03 -10.47 -6.17
C ASP A 165 21.19 -10.96 -7.07
N TYR A 166 21.02 -10.86 -8.39
CA TYR A 166 21.96 -11.26 -9.42
C TYR A 166 22.37 -10.06 -10.29
N ASP A 167 22.42 -8.86 -9.70
CA ASP A 167 22.85 -7.62 -10.37
C ASP A 167 22.04 -7.30 -11.63
N TYR A 168 20.78 -7.73 -11.66
CA TYR A 168 19.90 -7.62 -12.82
C TYR A 168 20.47 -8.31 -14.07
N GLU A 169 21.28 -9.36 -13.92
CA GLU A 169 21.75 -10.19 -15.03
C GLU A 169 20.95 -11.50 -15.15
N ASP A 170 21.15 -12.21 -16.27
CA ASP A 170 20.62 -13.57 -16.45
C ASP A 170 21.08 -14.51 -15.33
N ILE A 171 20.16 -15.24 -14.71
CA ILE A 171 20.49 -16.20 -13.65
C ILE A 171 21.05 -17.47 -14.29
N GLN A 172 22.27 -17.85 -13.93
CA GLN A 172 22.94 -19.04 -14.44
C GLN A 172 23.10 -20.12 -13.37
N LEU A 173 22.48 -21.28 -13.59
CA LEU A 173 22.58 -22.45 -12.72
C LEU A 173 23.40 -23.54 -13.40
N LYS A 174 24.46 -24.01 -12.73
CA LYS A 174 25.36 -25.05 -13.25
C LYS A 174 24.93 -26.43 -12.77
N GLY A 175 24.88 -27.39 -13.70
CA GLY A 175 24.53 -28.78 -13.43
C GLY A 175 23.85 -29.46 -14.61
N SER A 176 23.85 -30.79 -14.59
CA SER A 176 22.93 -31.57 -15.43
C SER A 176 21.48 -31.29 -15.04
N LEU A 177 20.51 -31.66 -15.88
CA LEU A 177 19.10 -31.47 -15.52
C LEU A 177 18.72 -32.32 -14.30
N GLU A 178 19.37 -33.46 -14.13
CA GLU A 178 19.24 -34.37 -12.97
C GLU A 178 19.84 -33.79 -11.69
N ASP A 179 20.90 -32.98 -11.80
CA ASP A 179 21.46 -32.25 -10.66
C ASP A 179 20.54 -31.09 -10.25
N LEU A 180 19.94 -30.42 -11.25
CA LEU A 180 19.12 -29.22 -11.04
C LEU A 180 17.69 -29.52 -10.60
N SER A 181 17.13 -30.69 -10.95
CA SER A 181 15.71 -31.01 -10.72
C SER A 181 15.48 -32.46 -10.31
N GLU A 182 14.53 -32.71 -9.41
CA GLU A 182 13.98 -34.05 -9.17
C GLU A 182 13.06 -34.54 -10.31
N GLN A 183 12.70 -33.63 -11.23
CA GLN A 183 11.85 -33.90 -12.39
C GLN A 183 12.53 -33.44 -13.70
N PRO A 184 13.71 -34.02 -14.06
CA PRO A 184 14.55 -33.54 -15.16
C PRO A 184 13.83 -33.54 -16.52
N VAL A 185 12.92 -34.49 -16.74
CA VAL A 185 12.10 -34.57 -17.98
C VAL A 185 11.12 -33.40 -18.07
N LEU A 186 10.50 -33.00 -16.96
CA LEU A 186 9.58 -31.87 -16.92
C LEU A 186 10.35 -30.55 -17.07
N LEU A 187 11.49 -30.41 -16.39
CA LEU A 187 12.37 -29.26 -16.56
C LEU A 187 12.82 -29.11 -18.02
N GLN A 188 13.24 -30.21 -18.67
CA GLN A 188 13.59 -30.21 -20.10
C GLN A 188 12.43 -29.76 -20.98
N ALA A 189 11.20 -30.21 -20.70
CA ALA A 189 10.01 -29.83 -21.46
C ALA A 189 9.67 -28.35 -21.29
N LEU A 190 9.76 -27.83 -20.06
CA LEU A 190 9.57 -26.41 -19.76
C LEU A 190 10.58 -25.55 -20.52
N ILE A 191 11.87 -25.90 -20.47
CA ILE A 191 12.95 -25.18 -21.18
C ILE A 191 12.70 -25.14 -22.70
N LYS A 192 12.16 -26.21 -23.29
CA LYS A 192 11.88 -26.25 -24.74
C LYS A 192 10.72 -25.35 -25.15
N ASN A 193 9.77 -25.11 -24.25
CA ASN A 193 8.54 -24.37 -24.54
C ASN A 193 8.57 -22.92 -24.03
N SER A 194 9.55 -22.55 -23.22
CA SER A 194 9.73 -21.19 -22.70
C SER A 194 10.83 -20.45 -23.45
N LYS A 195 10.57 -19.21 -23.87
CA LYS A 195 11.59 -18.33 -24.45
C LYS A 195 12.52 -17.72 -23.39
N ALA A 196 12.06 -17.68 -22.14
CA ALA A 196 12.78 -17.14 -21.00
C ALA A 196 13.85 -18.10 -20.44
N LEU A 197 13.87 -19.36 -20.89
CA LEU A 197 14.78 -20.39 -20.38
C LEU A 197 15.66 -20.94 -21.50
N LYS A 198 16.95 -21.08 -21.23
CA LYS A 198 17.92 -21.72 -22.14
C LYS A 198 18.75 -22.74 -21.40
N TYR A 199 19.03 -23.86 -22.04
CA TYR A 199 19.95 -24.85 -21.48
C TYR A 199 21.07 -25.19 -22.47
N ASN A 200 22.31 -25.03 -22.04
CA ASN A 200 23.48 -25.41 -22.80
C ASN A 200 23.98 -26.79 -22.36
N ASN A 201 23.76 -27.81 -23.19
CA ASN A 201 24.19 -29.18 -22.91
C ASN A 201 25.72 -29.33 -22.80
N LYS A 202 26.52 -28.48 -23.46
CA LYS A 202 27.98 -28.58 -23.42
C LYS A 202 28.57 -28.03 -22.12
N SER A 203 28.06 -26.89 -21.66
CA SER A 203 28.51 -26.26 -20.41
C SER A 203 27.70 -26.71 -19.20
N GLN A 204 26.64 -27.51 -19.41
CA GLN A 204 25.68 -27.93 -18.40
C GLN A 204 25.17 -26.73 -17.59
N THR A 205 24.59 -25.75 -18.30
CA THR A 205 24.16 -24.49 -17.70
C THR A 205 22.73 -24.19 -18.11
N LEU A 206 21.86 -24.03 -17.12
CA LEU A 206 20.54 -23.44 -17.26
C LEU A 206 20.67 -21.93 -17.09
N THR A 207 20.16 -21.17 -18.05
CA THR A 207 20.09 -19.72 -18.03
C THR A 207 18.64 -19.31 -17.99
N ILE A 208 18.28 -18.52 -16.98
CA ILE A 208 16.98 -17.87 -16.84
C ILE A 208 17.18 -16.42 -17.26
N LEU A 209 16.54 -16.02 -18.35
CA LEU A 209 16.79 -14.74 -18.99
C LEU A 209 16.07 -13.60 -18.26
N GLN A 210 16.79 -12.53 -18.01
CA GLN A 210 16.21 -11.29 -17.49
C GLN A 210 15.43 -10.56 -18.60
N GLY A 211 14.33 -9.88 -18.25
CA GLY A 211 13.56 -9.04 -19.17
C GLY A 211 12.65 -9.76 -20.18
N TRP A 212 12.60 -11.10 -20.16
CA TRP A 212 11.70 -11.90 -20.99
C TRP A 212 10.72 -12.65 -20.08
N GLU A 213 9.55 -12.04 -19.83
CA GLU A 213 8.40 -12.60 -19.11
C GLU A 213 8.73 -13.17 -17.72
N GLU A 214 8.21 -12.52 -16.67
CA GLU A 214 8.27 -12.90 -15.25
C GLU A 214 7.88 -14.38 -15.02
N GLU A 215 7.13 -14.95 -15.96
CA GLU A 215 6.75 -16.36 -16.05
C GLU A 215 7.93 -17.34 -16.08
N GLY A 216 9.07 -16.99 -16.68
CA GLY A 216 10.20 -17.91 -16.81
C GLY A 216 10.78 -18.32 -15.47
N LEU A 217 11.06 -17.32 -14.63
CA LEU A 217 11.59 -17.52 -13.28
C LEU A 217 10.54 -18.18 -12.37
N TYR A 218 9.29 -17.69 -12.41
CA TYR A 218 8.20 -18.25 -11.63
C TYR A 218 7.94 -19.73 -11.97
N ALA A 219 7.91 -20.10 -13.25
CA ALA A 219 7.61 -21.46 -13.70
C ALA A 219 8.74 -22.45 -13.45
N VAL A 220 10.01 -22.01 -13.53
CA VAL A 220 11.15 -22.92 -13.35
C VAL A 220 11.45 -23.19 -11.88
N ASN A 221 11.22 -22.20 -11.01
CA ASN A 221 11.53 -22.28 -9.57
C ASN A 221 11.02 -23.56 -8.87
N PRO A 222 9.74 -23.98 -9.01
CA PRO A 222 9.23 -25.19 -8.35
C PRO A 222 9.83 -26.49 -8.87
N LEU A 223 10.49 -26.48 -10.04
CA LEU A 223 11.16 -27.65 -10.59
C LEU A 223 12.61 -27.78 -10.11
N LEU A 224 13.18 -26.73 -9.50
CA LEU A 224 14.56 -26.75 -9.03
C LEU A 224 14.66 -27.49 -7.69
N LYS A 225 15.73 -28.26 -7.49
CA LYS A 225 16.06 -28.84 -6.18
C LYS A 225 16.40 -27.75 -5.16
N GLN A 226 17.02 -26.68 -5.64
CA GLN A 226 17.33 -25.49 -4.87
C GLN A 226 16.51 -24.33 -5.46
N PRO A 227 15.42 -23.93 -4.80
CA PRO A 227 14.65 -22.79 -5.25
C PRO A 227 15.50 -21.51 -5.16
N LEU A 228 15.21 -20.55 -6.03
CA LEU A 228 15.83 -19.23 -6.04
C LEU A 228 15.09 -18.26 -5.11
N PHE A 229 13.79 -18.51 -4.93
CA PHE A 229 12.94 -17.79 -3.99
C PHE A 229 11.91 -18.73 -3.40
N GLU A 230 11.33 -18.34 -2.26
CA GLU A 230 10.21 -19.02 -1.63
C GLU A 230 9.06 -18.01 -1.44
N ILE A 231 7.82 -18.47 -1.50
CA ILE A 231 6.66 -17.69 -1.06
C ILE A 231 6.28 -18.22 0.31
N LYS A 232 6.35 -17.39 1.34
CA LYS A 232 6.13 -17.79 2.74
C LYS A 232 4.97 -17.01 3.33
N GLU A 233 4.24 -17.64 4.24
CA GLU A 233 3.30 -16.93 5.09
C GLU A 233 4.07 -15.92 5.96
N ILE A 234 3.51 -14.72 6.09
CA ILE A 234 4.03 -13.63 6.92
C ILE A 234 2.88 -13.03 7.73
N SER A 235 3.15 -12.61 8.96
CA SER A 235 2.13 -12.01 9.82
C SER A 235 1.91 -10.54 9.47
N LEU A 236 0.72 -10.02 9.80
CA LEU A 236 0.41 -8.60 9.68
C LEU A 236 1.40 -7.73 10.48
N GLU A 237 1.73 -8.15 11.70
CA GLU A 237 2.67 -7.44 12.59
C GLU A 237 4.07 -7.34 11.97
N GLU A 238 4.55 -8.43 11.37
CA GLU A 238 5.86 -8.46 10.72
C GLU A 238 5.86 -7.58 9.46
N ILE A 239 4.79 -7.60 8.66
CA ILE A 239 4.67 -6.69 7.51
C ILE A 239 4.71 -5.23 7.98
N GLN A 240 3.90 -4.85 8.99
CA GLN A 240 3.87 -3.47 9.49
C GLN A 240 5.24 -3.03 10.01
N THR A 241 5.96 -3.92 10.70
CA THR A 241 7.31 -3.63 11.18
C THR A 241 8.26 -3.33 10.02
N ILE A 242 8.30 -4.20 9.01
CA ILE A 242 9.18 -4.05 7.85
C ILE A 242 8.81 -2.81 7.03
N GLU A 243 7.53 -2.59 6.74
CA GLU A 243 7.06 -1.43 5.96
C GLU A 243 7.37 -0.11 6.67
N ASN A 244 7.20 -0.05 7.99
CA ASN A 244 7.56 1.15 8.77
C ASN A 244 9.07 1.40 8.78
N GLU A 245 9.88 0.35 8.86
CA GLU A 245 11.34 0.47 8.76
C GLU A 245 11.78 0.93 7.36
N LEU A 246 11.17 0.38 6.31
CA LEU A 246 11.43 0.79 4.93
C LEU A 246 10.99 2.24 4.69
N ALA A 247 9.82 2.63 5.19
CA ALA A 247 9.34 4.00 5.13
C ALA A 247 10.35 4.95 5.80
N LYS A 248 10.85 4.66 7.01
CA LYS A 248 11.86 5.49 7.69
C LYS A 248 13.22 5.55 6.99
N GLN A 249 13.60 4.49 6.28
CA GLN A 249 14.90 4.44 5.60
C GLN A 249 14.89 5.13 4.24
N TYR A 250 13.72 5.18 3.59
CA TYR A 250 13.57 5.60 2.21
C TYR A 250 12.53 6.72 2.03
N SER A 251 11.90 7.21 3.10
CA SER A 251 11.24 8.49 3.08
C SER A 251 12.31 9.54 2.82
N TYR A 252 12.12 10.31 1.76
CA TYR A 252 12.60 11.68 1.79
C TYR A 252 11.69 12.38 2.77
N ASP A 253 11.98 12.26 4.06
CA ASP A 253 11.38 13.22 4.97
C ASP A 253 11.82 14.59 4.46
N GLU A 254 10.84 15.44 4.18
CA GLU A 254 10.97 16.87 4.31
C GLU A 254 11.23 17.21 5.79
N ASP A 255 12.25 16.58 6.41
CA ASP A 255 12.77 16.80 7.76
C ASP A 255 13.53 18.13 7.83
N ASP A 256 13.00 19.17 7.19
CA ASP A 256 13.21 20.57 7.58
C ASP A 256 11.88 21.24 7.97
N TRP A 257 10.77 20.50 8.06
CA TRP A 257 9.51 20.99 8.62
C TRP A 257 8.94 20.07 9.70
N GLY A 258 9.62 20.09 10.85
CA GLY A 258 9.00 19.88 12.16
C GLY A 258 8.82 18.42 12.56
N GLU A 259 9.66 17.96 13.49
CA GLU A 259 9.32 16.88 14.41
C GLU A 259 7.97 17.20 15.07
N GLU A 260 6.87 16.64 14.57
CA GLU A 260 5.75 16.32 15.45
C GLU A 260 6.14 15.02 16.14
N GLU A 261 6.51 15.15 17.43
CA GLU A 261 6.66 14.02 18.33
C GLU A 261 5.44 13.11 18.17
N ASP A 262 5.68 11.80 18.02
CA ASP A 262 4.65 10.78 18.19
C ASP A 262 3.98 11.00 19.56
N GLU A 263 2.91 11.80 19.62
CA GLU A 263 2.03 11.84 20.79
C GLU A 263 1.36 10.47 20.85
N ASP A 264 1.90 9.61 21.70
CA ASP A 264 1.19 8.45 22.23
C ASP A 264 -0.25 8.90 22.52
N PHE A 265 -1.21 8.37 21.76
CA PHE A 265 -2.63 8.67 21.89
C PHE A 265 -3.07 8.41 23.34
N ASP A 266 -3.06 9.46 24.15
CA ASP A 266 -3.42 9.40 25.55
C ASP A 266 -4.94 9.47 25.65
N ALA A 267 -5.56 8.29 25.61
CA ALA A 267 -6.99 8.15 25.76
C ALA A 267 -7.51 8.77 27.07
N GLU A 268 -6.68 8.91 28.11
CA GLU A 268 -7.07 9.60 29.34
C GLU A 268 -7.18 11.12 29.13
N ALA A 269 -6.28 11.72 28.33
CA ALA A 269 -6.32 13.14 28.02
C ALA A 269 -7.57 13.54 27.21
N LEU A 270 -7.96 12.73 26.23
CA LEU A 270 -9.20 12.94 25.46
C LEU A 270 -10.47 12.79 26.31
N VAL A 271 -10.48 11.85 27.26
CA VAL A 271 -11.60 11.68 28.18
C VAL A 271 -11.68 12.85 29.16
N GLU A 272 -10.54 13.37 29.64
CA GLU A 272 -10.49 14.58 30.47
C GLU A 272 -11.05 15.81 29.74
N GLU A 273 -10.70 15.98 28.44
CA GLU A 273 -11.17 17.09 27.63
C GLU A 273 -12.68 17.02 27.35
N LEU A 274 -13.20 15.84 26.98
CA LEU A 274 -14.64 15.62 26.79
C LEU A 274 -15.46 15.84 28.08
N ILE A 275 -14.92 15.44 29.23
CA ILE A 275 -15.56 15.67 30.54
C ILE A 275 -15.54 17.16 30.89
N GLN A 276 -14.48 17.88 30.51
CA GLN A 276 -14.40 19.31 30.71
C GLN A 276 -15.44 20.07 29.87
N GLU A 277 -15.56 19.76 28.59
CA GLU A 277 -16.58 20.35 27.72
C GLU A 277 -18.00 20.05 28.20
N LEU A 278 -18.27 18.80 28.59
CA LEU A 278 -19.59 18.40 29.09
C LEU A 278 -19.93 19.07 30.43
N ALA A 279 -18.93 19.27 31.30
CA ALA A 279 -19.11 19.97 32.58
C ALA A 279 -19.40 21.46 32.39
N GLU A 280 -18.77 22.09 31.39
CA GLU A 280 -19.02 23.49 31.03
C GLU A 280 -20.39 23.67 30.36
N GLU A 281 -20.84 22.73 29.53
CA GLU A 281 -22.17 22.77 28.93
C GLU A 281 -23.30 22.54 29.96
N LEU A 282 -23.03 21.75 31.00
CA LEU A 282 -23.98 21.41 32.06
C LEU A 282 -23.86 22.30 33.32
N ASP A 283 -22.95 23.28 33.33
CA ASP A 283 -22.68 24.21 34.44
C ASP A 283 -22.43 23.47 35.78
N LEU A 284 -21.69 22.36 35.71
CA LEU A 284 -21.39 21.50 36.85
C LEU A 284 -20.36 22.14 37.76
N SER A 285 -20.50 21.96 39.08
CA SER A 285 -19.49 22.42 40.03
C SER A 285 -18.24 21.54 40.01
N ASP A 286 -17.12 22.08 40.50
CA ASP A 286 -15.84 21.35 40.60
C ASP A 286 -15.97 20.01 41.36
N GLU A 287 -16.85 19.93 42.37
CA GLU A 287 -17.12 18.69 43.10
C GLU A 287 -17.89 17.66 42.26
N GLN A 288 -18.84 18.11 41.42
CA GLN A 288 -19.62 17.22 40.55
C GLN A 288 -18.79 16.72 39.35
N ARG A 289 -17.89 17.56 38.85
CA ARG A 289 -16.95 17.20 37.80
C ARG A 289 -15.98 16.10 38.26
N ALA A 290 -15.48 16.20 39.49
CA ALA A 290 -14.61 15.19 40.08
C ALA A 290 -15.33 13.85 40.31
N GLU A 291 -16.61 13.87 40.73
CA GLU A 291 -17.41 12.64 40.85
C GLU A 291 -17.69 11.97 39.49
N LEU A 292 -17.95 12.74 38.44
CA LEU A 292 -18.19 12.22 37.09
C LEU A 292 -16.95 11.49 36.54
N PHE A 293 -15.77 12.10 36.73
CA PHE A 293 -14.49 11.50 36.36
C PHE A 293 -14.22 10.19 37.11
N ASP A 294 -14.51 10.16 38.41
CA ASP A 294 -14.37 8.97 39.27
C ASP A 294 -15.40 7.87 38.99
N GLU A 295 -16.56 8.18 38.39
CA GLU A 295 -17.53 7.17 37.93
C GLU A 295 -17.13 6.56 36.59
N MET A 296 -16.71 7.37 35.61
CA MET A 296 -16.31 6.89 34.28
C MET A 296 -15.04 6.02 34.31
N ASN A 297 -14.10 6.33 35.22
CA ASN A 297 -12.91 5.50 35.45
C ASN A 297 -13.17 4.20 36.22
N LYS A 298 -14.38 4.01 36.79
CA LYS A 298 -14.77 2.73 37.41
C LYS A 298 -15.44 1.76 36.45
N GLU A 299 -15.93 2.24 35.30
CA GLU A 299 -16.60 1.42 34.27
C GLU A 299 -15.69 1.05 33.09
N SER A 300 -14.44 1.53 33.09
CA SER A 300 -13.36 1.16 32.15
C SER A 300 -12.53 -0.01 32.67
#